data_AF-A0A936D713-F1
#
_entry.id   AF-A0A936D713-F1
#
_cell.length_a   1.000
_cell.length_b   1.000
_cell.length_c   1.000
_cell.angle_alpha   90.00
_cell.angle_beta   90.00
_cell.angle_gamma   90.00
#
_symmetry.space_group_name_H-M   'P 1'
#
loop_
_entity.id
_entity.type
_entity.pdbx_description
1 polymer ?
#
loop_
_entity_poly.entity_id
_entity_poly.type
_entity_poly.pdbx_seq_one_letter_code
_entity_poly.pdbx_strand_id
1 'polypeptide(L)'
;MTEEANRPPTIFEADTAASASEPSGQSAEGVEFDVGTDVWVPTRYLDGEQPFAVTCRKITQVGEDTVDVAGGTSPIKKARVRKVFRIVVLTCGDFASEFGTLDPLSKSVVQFLRLMVPDEALTSYKIRSASELDPLWKREREAATILVLAGHASADGMVLGGQPNALSADAIVTSLELNSHALPRRTIVCLACQTGTAPFARTISAASAVDHVIAPFKPVHAVVGSLFAQTFFACHLLQGLTVPVAFNRALSDRNVADARYRLWTRGELAKGATGG
;
A
#
# COMPACT_ATOMS: atom_id res chain seq x y z
N MET A 1 31.80 -38.94 1.66
CA MET A 1 32.09 -38.11 2.85
C MET A 1 32.43 -36.72 2.33
N THR A 2 31.43 -35.96 1.90
CA THR A 2 30.58 -35.00 2.66
C THR A 2 31.27 -33.66 2.82
N GLU A 3 31.02 -32.79 1.85
CA GLU A 3 31.34 -31.37 1.88
C GLU A 3 30.05 -30.60 1.54
N GLU A 4 29.10 -30.61 2.47
CA GLU A 4 27.82 -29.90 2.32
C GLU A 4 27.37 -29.39 3.69
N ALA A 5 28.05 -28.34 4.17
CA ALA A 5 27.69 -27.70 5.44
C ALA A 5 28.15 -26.23 5.48
N ASN A 6 27.71 -25.40 4.52
CA ASN A 6 27.59 -23.95 4.76
C ASN A 6 26.84 -23.21 3.64
N ARG A 7 25.57 -23.55 3.38
CA ARG A 7 24.71 -22.69 2.57
C ARG A 7 23.87 -21.82 3.51
N PRO A 8 23.99 -20.48 3.47
CA PRO A 8 23.10 -19.62 4.24
C PRO A 8 21.65 -19.84 3.74
N PRO A 9 20.65 -19.82 4.64
CA PRO A 9 19.26 -20.04 4.25
C PRO A 9 18.84 -18.98 3.24
N THR A 10 18.19 -19.42 2.17
CA THR A 10 17.58 -18.50 1.22
C THR A 10 16.40 -17.81 1.90
N ILE A 11 16.09 -16.58 1.47
CA ILE A 11 15.01 -15.72 2.00
C ILE A 11 13.62 -16.42 1.99
N PHE A 12 13.50 -17.57 1.31
CA PHE A 12 12.26 -18.32 1.14
C PHE A 12 12.06 -19.49 2.11
N GLU A 13 13.05 -19.89 2.91
CA GLU A 13 13.00 -21.16 3.66
C GLU A 13 12.80 -21.04 5.19
N ALA A 14 12.69 -19.84 5.74
CA ALA A 14 12.42 -19.62 7.15
C ALA A 14 11.03 -19.00 7.34
N ASP A 15 10.00 -19.84 7.53
CA ASP A 15 8.83 -19.59 8.39
C ASP A 15 7.71 -20.60 8.09
N THR A 16 7.86 -21.83 8.58
CA THR A 16 6.76 -22.78 8.80
C THR A 16 6.61 -23.09 10.29
N ALA A 17 6.62 -22.07 11.15
CA ALA A 17 6.21 -22.22 12.55
C ALA A 17 5.97 -20.87 13.23
N ALA A 18 4.89 -20.17 12.87
CA ALA A 18 4.34 -19.10 13.70
C ALA A 18 2.82 -19.16 13.66
N SER A 19 2.27 -20.04 14.49
CA SER A 19 0.90 -19.95 14.98
C SER A 19 0.81 -18.70 15.85
N ALA A 20 0.54 -17.56 15.23
CA ALA A 20 0.10 -16.36 15.90
C ALA A 20 -1.37 -16.16 15.51
N SER A 21 -2.24 -16.21 16.51
CA SER A 21 -3.67 -15.88 16.38
C SER A 21 -3.80 -14.52 15.67
N GLU A 22 -4.25 -14.57 14.42
CA GLU A 22 -4.46 -13.39 13.58
C GLU A 22 -5.59 -12.54 14.18
N PRO A 23 -5.41 -11.23 14.44
CA PRO A 23 -6.54 -10.35 14.59
C PRO A 23 -7.23 -10.29 13.22
N SER A 24 -8.49 -10.74 13.20
CA SER A 24 -9.37 -10.71 12.04
C SER A 24 -9.27 -9.36 11.33
N GLY A 25 -8.67 -9.34 10.14
CA GLY A 25 -8.90 -8.25 9.20
C GLY A 25 -10.40 -8.27 8.93
N GLN A 26 -11.14 -7.35 9.57
CA GLN A 26 -12.54 -7.16 9.28
C GLN A 26 -12.63 -6.87 7.78
N SER A 27 -13.15 -7.84 7.05
CA SER A 27 -13.73 -7.63 5.73
C SER A 27 -14.55 -6.36 5.77
N ALA A 28 -14.47 -5.56 4.71
CA ALA A 28 -15.52 -4.58 4.43
C ALA A 28 -16.87 -5.26 4.68
N GLU A 29 -17.64 -4.75 5.65
CA GLU A 29 -18.98 -5.27 5.96
C GLU A 29 -19.77 -5.39 4.64
N GLY A 30 -20.30 -6.57 4.36
CA GLY A 30 -21.31 -6.77 3.32
C GLY A 30 -20.83 -6.87 1.87
N VAL A 31 -19.55 -7.10 1.58
CA VAL A 31 -19.15 -7.38 0.18
C VAL A 31 -19.54 -8.80 -0.20
N GLU A 32 -20.74 -8.96 -0.77
CA GLU A 32 -21.26 -10.22 -1.29
C GLU A 32 -20.43 -10.68 -2.50
N PHE A 33 -20.02 -11.96 -2.55
CA PHE A 33 -19.27 -12.50 -3.68
C PHE A 33 -20.17 -13.48 -4.43
N ASP A 34 -20.23 -13.34 -5.76
CA ASP A 34 -21.07 -14.16 -6.62
C ASP A 34 -20.24 -14.96 -7.63
N VAL A 35 -20.69 -16.17 -7.94
CA VAL A 35 -20.10 -17.00 -8.99
C VAL A 35 -20.15 -16.27 -10.34
N GLY A 36 -19.06 -16.34 -11.10
CA GLY A 36 -18.89 -15.65 -12.38
C GLY A 36 -18.35 -14.22 -12.28
N THR A 37 -18.33 -13.64 -11.07
CA THR A 37 -17.77 -12.30 -10.83
C THR A 37 -16.26 -12.31 -10.99
N ASP A 38 -15.74 -11.25 -11.62
CA ASP A 38 -14.31 -11.00 -11.75
C ASP A 38 -13.74 -10.42 -10.45
N VAL A 39 -12.65 -11.00 -9.97
CA VAL A 39 -11.96 -10.58 -8.76
C VAL A 39 -10.45 -10.62 -8.92
N TRP A 40 -9.78 -9.71 -8.22
CA TRP A 40 -8.34 -9.63 -8.13
C TRP A 40 -7.82 -10.54 -7.01
N VAL A 41 -6.90 -11.43 -7.38
CA VAL A 41 -6.32 -12.44 -6.51
C VAL A 41 -4.79 -12.39 -6.55
N PRO A 42 -4.11 -12.53 -5.40
CA PRO A 42 -2.67 -12.75 -5.38
C PRO A 42 -2.30 -14.05 -6.10
N THR A 43 -1.28 -14.01 -6.95
CA THR A 43 -0.93 -15.12 -7.84
C THR A 43 -0.35 -16.33 -7.12
N ARG A 44 0.12 -16.17 -5.87
CA ARG A 44 0.50 -17.28 -4.99
C ARG A 44 -0.61 -18.29 -4.70
N TYR A 45 -1.87 -17.97 -5.03
CA TYR A 45 -3.03 -18.87 -4.87
C TYR A 45 -3.48 -19.49 -6.19
N LEU A 46 -2.72 -19.28 -7.27
CA LEU A 46 -3.03 -19.76 -8.60
C LEU A 46 -2.01 -20.81 -9.05
N ASP A 47 -2.47 -21.71 -9.91
CA ASP A 47 -1.62 -22.70 -10.55
C ASP A 47 -0.69 -22.06 -11.59
N GLY A 48 0.51 -22.63 -11.72
CA GLY A 48 1.46 -22.26 -12.78
C GLY A 48 2.17 -20.91 -12.58
N GLU A 49 3.03 -20.58 -13.54
CA GLU A 49 3.73 -19.30 -13.56
C GLU A 49 2.78 -18.17 -13.98
N GLN A 50 2.80 -17.07 -13.24
CA GLN A 50 1.94 -15.92 -13.48
C GLN A 50 2.81 -14.69 -13.78
N PRO A 51 2.43 -13.84 -14.75
CA PRO A 51 3.25 -12.70 -15.15
C PRO A 51 3.27 -11.56 -14.12
N PHE A 52 2.35 -11.57 -13.16
CA PHE A 52 2.16 -10.49 -12.18
C PHE A 52 1.95 -11.07 -10.77
N ALA A 53 2.05 -10.23 -9.75
CA ALA A 53 1.79 -10.55 -8.34
C ALA A 53 0.29 -10.66 -8.02
N VAL A 54 -0.55 -9.99 -8.79
CA VAL A 54 -2.01 -10.03 -8.70
C VAL A 54 -2.62 -10.11 -10.09
N THR A 55 -3.75 -10.80 -10.21
CA THR A 55 -4.41 -10.98 -11.50
C THR A 55 -5.91 -11.11 -11.33
N CYS A 56 -6.67 -10.81 -12.39
CA CYS A 56 -8.11 -10.91 -12.41
C CYS A 56 -8.54 -12.34 -12.76
N ARG A 57 -9.45 -12.94 -11.97
CA ARG A 57 -10.01 -14.27 -12.20
C ARG A 57 -11.50 -14.30 -11.88
N LYS A 58 -12.21 -15.21 -12.53
CA LYS A 58 -13.62 -15.47 -12.22
C LYS A 58 -13.76 -16.35 -11.00
N ILE A 59 -14.69 -16.00 -10.13
CA ILE A 59 -15.14 -16.88 -9.05
C ILE A 59 -15.89 -18.07 -9.65
N THR A 60 -15.53 -19.28 -9.23
CA THR A 60 -16.17 -20.53 -9.65
C THR A 60 -17.10 -21.09 -8.57
N GLN A 61 -16.80 -20.83 -7.30
CA GLN A 61 -17.60 -21.26 -6.15
C GLN A 61 -17.45 -20.27 -5.00
N VAL A 62 -18.51 -20.12 -4.20
CA VAL A 62 -18.54 -19.25 -3.02
C VAL A 62 -18.85 -20.11 -1.80
N GLY A 63 -17.93 -20.12 -0.84
CA GLY A 63 -18.13 -20.71 0.48
C GLY A 63 -18.60 -19.68 1.50
N GLU A 64 -18.62 -20.08 2.78
CA GLU A 64 -18.96 -19.18 3.89
C GLU A 64 -17.95 -18.03 4.01
N ASP A 65 -16.66 -18.36 4.19
CA ASP A 65 -15.55 -17.41 4.34
C ASP A 65 -14.52 -17.47 3.21
N THR A 66 -14.71 -18.37 2.24
CA THR A 66 -13.81 -18.60 1.11
C THR A 66 -14.48 -18.41 -0.24
N VAL A 67 -13.67 -18.29 -1.28
CA VAL A 67 -14.05 -18.37 -2.69
C VAL A 67 -13.05 -19.26 -3.44
N ASP A 68 -13.56 -20.00 -4.41
CA ASP A 68 -12.73 -20.67 -5.42
C ASP A 68 -12.73 -19.82 -6.68
N VAL A 69 -11.59 -19.81 -7.38
CA VAL A 69 -11.40 -19.02 -8.61
C VAL A 69 -10.85 -19.90 -9.72
N ALA A 70 -11.11 -19.50 -10.97
CA ALA A 70 -10.57 -20.19 -12.13
C ALA A 70 -9.04 -20.25 -12.09
N GLY A 71 -8.48 -21.45 -12.18
CA GLY A 71 -7.03 -21.70 -12.07
C GLY A 71 -6.46 -21.54 -10.66
N GLY A 72 -7.31 -21.55 -9.63
CA GLY A 72 -6.90 -21.54 -8.23
C GLY A 72 -6.50 -22.94 -7.72
N THR A 73 -5.48 -22.99 -6.86
CA THR A 73 -4.95 -24.25 -6.30
C THR A 73 -5.78 -24.77 -5.12
N SER A 74 -6.52 -23.87 -4.45
CA SER A 74 -7.25 -24.12 -3.21
C SER A 74 -8.22 -22.97 -2.89
N PRO A 75 -9.24 -23.18 -2.04
CA PRO A 75 -10.12 -22.10 -1.58
C PRO A 75 -9.35 -20.94 -0.94
N ILE A 76 -9.70 -19.72 -1.34
CA ILE A 76 -9.06 -18.49 -0.90
C ILE A 76 -9.99 -17.76 0.06
N LYS A 77 -9.50 -17.39 1.25
CA LYS A 77 -10.27 -16.54 2.18
C LYS A 77 -10.74 -15.26 1.48
N LYS A 78 -12.03 -14.92 1.58
CA LYS A 78 -12.66 -13.70 1.02
C LYS A 78 -11.88 -12.43 1.37
N ALA A 79 -11.29 -12.37 2.57
CA ALA A 79 -10.46 -11.27 3.04
C ALA A 79 -9.19 -11.01 2.19
N ARG A 80 -8.73 -12.00 1.40
CA ARG A 80 -7.54 -11.94 0.54
C ARG A 80 -7.87 -11.66 -0.93
N VAL A 81 -9.15 -11.57 -1.27
CA VAL A 81 -9.66 -11.31 -2.61
C VAL A 81 -10.20 -9.88 -2.66
N ARG A 82 -10.16 -9.24 -3.84
CA ARG A 82 -10.64 -7.87 -4.02
C ARG A 82 -11.52 -7.77 -5.26
N LYS A 83 -12.72 -7.18 -5.14
CA LYS A 83 -13.58 -6.89 -6.31
C LYS A 83 -12.98 -5.81 -7.22
N VAL A 84 -12.31 -4.84 -6.61
CA VAL A 84 -11.63 -3.74 -7.29
C VAL A 84 -10.18 -3.70 -6.83
N PHE A 85 -9.27 -3.34 -7.72
CA PHE A 85 -7.86 -3.18 -7.38
C PHE A 85 -7.24 -2.13 -8.28
N ARG A 86 -6.64 -1.13 -7.65
CA ARG A 86 -5.88 -0.10 -8.35
C ARG A 86 -4.88 0.53 -7.39
N ILE A 87 -3.69 0.79 -7.91
CA ILE A 87 -2.63 1.52 -7.23
C ILE A 87 -2.54 2.89 -7.90
N VAL A 88 -2.74 3.93 -7.11
CA VAL A 88 -2.59 5.32 -7.56
C VAL A 88 -1.34 5.89 -6.92
N VAL A 89 -0.39 6.38 -7.72
CA VAL A 89 0.80 7.08 -7.23
C VAL A 89 0.64 8.57 -7.51
N LEU A 90 0.48 9.37 -6.46
CA LEU A 90 0.43 10.83 -6.54
C LEU A 90 1.78 11.42 -6.12
N THR A 91 2.44 12.09 -7.06
CA THR A 91 3.64 12.87 -6.81
C THR A 91 3.26 14.33 -6.59
N CYS A 92 3.42 14.80 -5.36
CA CYS A 92 3.25 16.19 -4.94
C CYS A 92 4.54 16.97 -5.26
N GLY A 93 4.58 17.62 -6.43
CA GLY A 93 5.77 18.33 -6.92
C GLY A 93 5.95 19.71 -6.30
N ASP A 94 7.20 20.15 -6.09
CA ASP A 94 7.55 21.43 -5.45
C ASP A 94 8.44 22.37 -6.29
N PHE A 95 8.58 22.12 -7.60
CA PHE A 95 9.49 22.78 -8.57
C PHE A 95 10.99 22.69 -8.22
N ALA A 96 11.38 22.93 -6.97
CA ALA A 96 12.76 23.00 -6.51
C ALA A 96 13.47 21.64 -6.54
N SER A 97 12.77 20.57 -6.13
CA SER A 97 13.37 19.23 -6.00
C SER A 97 12.78 18.22 -6.98
N GLU A 98 11.88 18.66 -7.86
CA GLU A 98 11.10 17.80 -8.75
C GLU A 98 12.01 16.90 -9.59
N PHE A 99 12.95 17.48 -10.32
CA PHE A 99 13.87 16.73 -11.18
C PHE A 99 14.93 15.94 -10.41
N GLY A 100 15.41 16.49 -9.29
CA GLY A 100 16.56 15.94 -8.55
C GLY A 100 16.19 14.86 -7.54
N THR A 101 14.94 14.81 -7.06
CA THR A 101 14.55 13.91 -5.97
C THR A 101 13.18 13.28 -6.19
N LEU A 102 12.14 14.08 -6.45
CA LEU A 102 10.77 13.55 -6.51
C LEU A 102 10.52 12.68 -7.76
N ASP A 103 11.07 13.07 -8.91
CA ASP A 103 11.00 12.29 -10.15
C ASP A 103 11.76 10.96 -10.03
N PRO A 104 13.02 10.93 -9.55
CA PRO A 104 13.70 9.66 -9.26
C PRO A 104 12.93 8.76 -8.29
N LEU A 105 12.43 9.32 -7.17
CA LEU A 105 11.68 8.57 -6.16
C LEU A 105 10.39 7.97 -6.74
N SER A 106 9.56 8.80 -7.38
CA SER A 106 8.29 8.36 -7.95
C SER A 106 8.50 7.35 -9.09
N LYS A 107 9.46 7.60 -10.00
CA LYS A 107 9.80 6.66 -11.07
C LYS A 107 10.28 5.32 -10.51
N SER A 108 11.12 5.32 -9.48
CA SER A 108 11.61 4.09 -8.85
C SER A 108 10.46 3.22 -8.34
N VAL A 109 9.48 3.82 -7.67
CA VAL A 109 8.30 3.10 -7.15
C VAL A 109 7.37 2.67 -8.28
N VAL A 110 7.08 3.55 -9.25
CA VAL A 110 6.20 3.24 -10.38
C VAL A 110 6.76 2.12 -11.25
N GLN A 111 8.04 2.16 -11.63
CA GLN A 111 8.63 1.10 -12.46
C GLN A 111 8.66 -0.24 -11.72
N PHE A 112 8.94 -0.25 -10.43
CA PHE A 112 8.84 -1.47 -9.64
C PHE A 112 7.41 -2.03 -9.62
N LEU A 113 6.40 -1.18 -9.43
CA LEU A 113 4.99 -1.59 -9.44
C LEU A 113 4.56 -2.13 -10.81
N ARG A 114 5.03 -1.57 -11.93
CA ARG A 114 4.76 -2.08 -13.29
C ARG A 114 5.26 -3.50 -13.52
N LEU A 115 6.30 -3.92 -12.81
CA LEU A 115 6.76 -5.31 -12.86
C LEU A 115 5.88 -6.26 -12.05
N MET A 116 5.07 -5.75 -11.12
CA MET A 116 4.26 -6.55 -10.21
C MET A 116 2.78 -6.58 -10.57
N VAL A 117 2.24 -5.56 -11.26
CA VAL A 117 0.81 -5.47 -11.55
C VAL A 117 0.58 -5.16 -13.02
N PRO A 118 -0.56 -5.58 -13.60
CA PRO A 118 -0.94 -5.16 -14.95
C PRO A 118 -1.00 -3.65 -15.10
N ASP A 119 -0.73 -3.14 -16.30
CA ASP A 119 -0.69 -1.70 -16.57
C ASP A 119 -2.02 -1.00 -16.22
N GLU A 120 -3.16 -1.66 -16.44
CA GLU A 120 -4.47 -1.13 -16.11
C GLU A 120 -4.74 -0.96 -14.60
N ALA A 121 -3.95 -1.64 -13.75
CA ALA A 121 -4.08 -1.62 -12.29
C ALA A 121 -3.16 -0.57 -11.64
N LEU A 122 -2.33 0.14 -12.40
CA LEU A 122 -1.42 1.16 -11.90
C LEU A 122 -1.64 2.47 -12.63
N THR A 123 -1.74 3.57 -11.90
CA THR A 123 -1.71 4.89 -12.51
C THR A 123 -0.89 5.85 -11.67
N SER A 124 -0.12 6.72 -12.34
CA SER A 124 0.73 7.70 -11.69
C SER A 124 0.42 9.09 -12.18
N TYR A 125 0.29 10.02 -11.25
CA TYR A 125 0.06 11.43 -11.52
C TYR A 125 1.10 12.28 -10.82
N LYS A 126 1.34 13.45 -11.40
CA LYS A 126 2.08 14.51 -10.76
C LYS A 126 1.15 15.71 -10.63
N ILE A 127 1.04 16.25 -9.42
CA ILE A 127 0.20 17.40 -9.09
C ILE A 127 1.07 18.48 -8.47
N ARG A 128 0.66 19.74 -8.66
CA ARG A 128 1.33 20.91 -8.07
C ARG A 128 0.36 21.80 -7.31
N SER A 129 -0.93 21.52 -7.34
CA SER A 129 -1.96 22.30 -6.68
C SER A 129 -3.09 21.41 -6.16
N ALA A 130 -3.78 21.88 -5.12
CA ALA A 130 -4.92 21.15 -4.56
C ALA A 130 -6.09 21.05 -5.55
N SER A 131 -6.24 21.99 -6.49
CA SER A 131 -7.29 21.98 -7.51
C SER A 131 -7.13 20.84 -8.54
N GLU A 132 -5.93 20.29 -8.69
CA GLU A 132 -5.70 19.11 -9.55
C GLU A 132 -6.18 17.80 -8.90
N LEU A 133 -6.35 17.77 -7.57
CA LEU A 133 -6.73 16.56 -6.84
C LEU A 133 -8.15 16.11 -7.16
N ASP A 134 -9.13 17.02 -7.13
CA ASP A 134 -10.55 16.67 -7.28
C ASP A 134 -10.88 15.96 -8.61
N PRO A 135 -10.55 16.52 -9.80
CA PRO A 135 -10.89 15.86 -11.06
C PRO A 135 -10.15 14.54 -11.26
N LEU A 136 -8.91 14.46 -10.79
CA LEU A 136 -8.12 13.23 -10.83
C LEU A 136 -8.74 12.18 -9.91
N TRP A 137 -9.02 12.55 -8.67
CA TRP A 137 -9.52 11.62 -7.67
C TRP A 137 -10.90 11.06 -8.03
N LYS A 138 -11.79 11.88 -8.60
CA LYS A 138 -13.08 11.43 -9.14
C LYS A 138 -12.95 10.27 -10.14
N ARG A 139 -11.87 10.21 -10.92
CA ARG A 139 -11.61 9.11 -11.85
C ARG A 139 -11.14 7.83 -11.15
N GLU A 140 -10.36 7.96 -10.08
CA GLU A 140 -9.66 6.82 -9.48
C GLU A 140 -10.35 6.23 -8.24
N ARG A 141 -11.14 7.04 -7.52
CA ARG A 141 -11.59 6.79 -6.14
C ARG A 141 -12.36 5.48 -5.93
N GLU A 142 -13.06 5.00 -6.96
CA GLU A 142 -13.89 3.78 -6.88
C GLU A 142 -13.06 2.50 -7.01
N ALA A 143 -11.89 2.56 -7.65
CA ALA A 143 -11.02 1.41 -7.85
C ALA A 143 -9.74 1.46 -6.98
N ALA A 144 -9.37 2.64 -6.47
CA ALA A 144 -8.16 2.86 -5.69
C ALA A 144 -8.18 2.13 -4.34
N THR A 145 -7.48 0.99 -4.29
CA THR A 145 -7.25 0.21 -3.06
C THR A 145 -5.93 0.55 -2.38
N ILE A 146 -4.97 1.12 -3.13
CA ILE A 146 -3.70 1.61 -2.62
C ILE A 146 -3.44 3.00 -3.19
N LEU A 147 -3.12 3.95 -2.32
CA LEU A 147 -2.71 5.30 -2.69
C LEU A 147 -1.30 5.55 -2.17
N VAL A 148 -0.37 5.88 -3.06
CA VAL A 148 1.00 6.28 -2.71
C VAL A 148 1.09 7.80 -2.83
N LEU A 149 1.51 8.47 -1.76
CA LEU A 149 1.75 9.91 -1.74
C LEU A 149 3.25 10.15 -1.67
N ALA A 150 3.86 10.66 -2.74
CA ALA A 150 5.29 10.97 -2.79
C ALA A 150 5.50 12.48 -2.90
N GLY A 151 6.36 13.05 -2.07
CA GLY A 151 6.54 14.51 -2.04
C GLY A 151 7.38 14.95 -0.85
N HIS A 152 7.45 16.26 -0.67
CA HIS A 152 7.91 16.82 0.60
C HIS A 152 6.74 17.06 1.53
N ALA A 153 7.03 16.98 2.82
CA ALA A 153 6.06 17.24 3.86
C ALA A 153 6.76 17.67 5.14
N SER A 154 5.99 18.32 6.01
CA SER A 154 6.31 18.53 7.41
C SER A 154 5.25 17.82 8.27
N ALA A 155 5.32 18.01 9.59
CA ALA A 155 4.24 17.61 10.48
C ALA A 155 2.89 18.30 10.15
N ASP A 156 2.92 19.45 9.47
CA ASP A 156 1.74 20.28 9.21
C ASP A 156 1.02 19.95 7.89
N GLY A 157 1.68 19.25 6.96
CA GLY A 157 1.07 18.94 5.67
C GLY A 157 2.04 18.56 4.56
N MET A 158 1.48 18.33 3.37
CA MET A 158 2.23 18.03 2.15
C MET A 158 2.48 19.29 1.31
N VAL A 159 3.71 19.43 0.80
CA VAL A 159 4.09 20.58 -0.04
C VAL A 159 3.61 20.38 -1.47
N LEU A 160 3.06 21.44 -2.07
CA LEU A 160 2.63 21.51 -3.46
C LEU A 160 3.15 22.84 -4.04
N GLY A 161 3.90 22.78 -5.14
CA GLY A 161 4.67 23.92 -5.66
C GLY A 161 3.81 25.08 -6.20
N GLY A 162 2.55 24.83 -6.51
CA GLY A 162 1.58 25.83 -6.98
C GLY A 162 0.86 26.57 -5.86
N GLN A 163 1.22 26.37 -4.60
CA GLN A 163 0.61 27.04 -3.45
C GLN A 163 1.66 27.40 -2.38
N PRO A 164 1.46 28.50 -1.64
CA PRO A 164 2.44 28.98 -0.67
C PRO A 164 2.50 28.12 0.60
N ASN A 165 1.41 27.43 0.93
CA ASN A 165 1.25 26.67 2.16
C ASN A 165 1.15 25.18 1.87
N ALA A 166 1.66 24.37 2.80
CA ALA A 166 1.45 22.92 2.76
C ALA A 166 -0.05 22.59 2.87
N LEU A 167 -0.47 21.56 2.14
CA LEU A 167 -1.81 21.00 2.21
C LEU A 167 -1.95 20.20 3.50
N SER A 168 -2.80 20.66 4.41
CA SER A 168 -3.03 19.99 5.70
C SER A 168 -3.65 18.61 5.52
N ALA A 169 -3.55 17.78 6.56
CA ALA A 169 -4.20 16.46 6.56
C ALA A 169 -5.71 16.54 6.36
N ASP A 170 -6.39 17.52 6.97
CA ASP A 170 -7.83 17.75 6.78
C ASP A 170 -8.18 18.13 5.35
N ALA A 171 -7.35 18.97 4.72
CA ALA A 171 -7.55 19.35 3.32
C ALA A 171 -7.35 18.14 2.40
N ILE A 172 -6.38 17.28 2.67
CA ILE A 172 -6.19 16.00 1.94
C ILE A 172 -7.42 15.09 2.11
N VAL A 173 -7.89 14.90 3.35
CA VAL A 173 -9.09 14.11 3.65
C VAL A 173 -10.30 14.62 2.88
N THR A 174 -10.46 15.95 2.81
CA THR A 174 -11.56 16.60 2.11
C THR A 174 -11.44 16.44 0.60
N SER A 175 -10.30 16.80 0.01
CA SER A 175 -10.06 16.74 -1.44
C SER A 175 -10.10 15.32 -2.00
N LEU A 176 -9.72 14.32 -1.20
CA LEU A 176 -9.79 12.91 -1.57
C LEU A 176 -11.06 12.22 -1.03
N GLU A 177 -12.02 12.98 -0.49
CA GLU A 177 -13.29 12.46 0.03
C GLU A 177 -13.11 11.22 0.94
N LEU A 178 -12.06 11.20 1.76
CA LEU A 178 -11.66 10.00 2.52
C LEU A 178 -12.69 9.63 3.60
N ASN A 179 -13.65 10.51 3.91
CA ASN A 179 -14.75 10.25 4.84
C ASN A 179 -16.00 9.65 4.17
N SER A 180 -15.98 9.37 2.87
CA SER A 180 -17.11 8.73 2.19
C SER A 180 -17.18 7.22 2.48
N HIS A 181 -18.25 6.78 3.15
CA HIS A 181 -18.54 5.37 3.38
C HIS A 181 -18.92 4.60 2.10
N ALA A 182 -19.23 5.31 1.02
CA ALA A 182 -19.56 4.70 -0.26
C ALA A 182 -18.31 4.22 -1.03
N LEU A 183 -17.12 4.65 -0.63
CA LEU A 183 -15.88 4.30 -1.32
C LEU A 183 -15.21 3.08 -0.69
N PRO A 184 -14.49 2.27 -1.49
CA PRO A 184 -13.71 1.17 -0.93
C PRO A 184 -12.64 1.69 0.00
N ARG A 185 -12.39 0.94 1.07
CA ARG A 185 -11.31 1.24 2.01
C ARG A 185 -9.96 0.99 1.34
N ARG A 186 -8.98 1.84 1.67
CA ARG A 186 -7.65 1.81 1.03
C ARG A 186 -6.50 1.89 2.02
N THR A 187 -5.35 1.41 1.58
CA THR A 187 -4.07 1.63 2.23
C THR A 187 -3.38 2.83 1.62
N ILE A 188 -2.95 3.78 2.45
CA ILE A 188 -2.18 4.94 2.03
C ILE A 188 -0.72 4.74 2.43
N VAL A 189 0.20 4.90 1.48
CA VAL A 189 1.65 4.81 1.69
C VAL A 189 2.27 6.17 1.40
N CYS A 190 2.72 6.88 2.43
CA CYS A 190 3.37 8.17 2.30
C CYS A 190 4.89 8.00 2.20
N LEU A 191 5.48 8.58 1.16
CA LEU A 191 6.91 8.70 0.89
C LEU A 191 7.34 10.16 1.03
N ALA A 192 6.83 10.82 2.09
CA ALA A 192 7.07 12.22 2.40
C ALA A 192 7.40 12.35 3.89
N CYS A 193 8.47 13.08 4.21
CA CYS A 193 9.02 13.18 5.57
C CYS A 193 7.97 13.62 6.60
N GLN A 194 8.06 13.10 7.83
CA GLN A 194 7.24 13.49 8.98
C GLN A 194 5.71 13.29 8.86
N THR A 195 5.20 12.76 7.75
CA THR A 195 3.78 12.42 7.59
C THR A 195 3.32 11.30 8.53
N GLY A 196 4.23 10.53 9.12
CA GLY A 196 3.95 9.51 10.14
C GLY A 196 3.76 10.04 11.57
N THR A 197 3.80 11.36 11.75
CA THR A 197 3.50 12.02 13.04
C THR A 197 1.99 12.05 13.30
N ALA A 198 1.60 12.22 14.57
CA ALA A 198 0.19 12.22 14.95
C ALA A 198 -0.64 13.31 14.23
N PRO A 199 -0.20 14.57 14.09
CA PRO A 199 -1.00 15.61 13.43
C PRO A 199 -1.42 15.27 12.01
N PHE A 200 -0.58 14.52 11.28
CA PHE A 200 -0.87 14.13 9.91
C PHE A 200 -1.53 12.75 9.81
N ALA A 201 -0.86 11.71 10.29
CA ALA A 201 -1.30 10.33 10.07
C ALA A 201 -2.56 9.95 10.87
N ARG A 202 -2.78 10.52 12.07
CA ARG A 202 -4.01 10.27 12.84
C ARG A 202 -5.23 10.73 12.04
N THR A 203 -5.17 11.95 11.54
CA THR A 203 -6.27 12.58 10.79
C THR A 203 -6.62 11.78 9.55
N ILE A 204 -5.63 11.40 8.75
CA ILE A 204 -5.89 10.62 7.52
C ILE A 204 -6.35 9.19 7.85
N SER A 205 -5.71 8.52 8.81
CA SER A 205 -6.06 7.13 9.14
C SER A 205 -7.39 6.99 9.84
N ALA A 206 -7.92 8.06 10.45
CA ALA A 206 -9.25 8.09 11.05
C ALA A 206 -10.39 8.19 10.02
N ALA A 207 -10.08 8.54 8.77
CA ALA A 207 -11.08 8.69 7.72
C ALA A 207 -11.71 7.32 7.35
N SER A 208 -13.02 7.30 7.11
CA SER A 208 -13.79 6.06 6.98
C SER A 208 -13.38 5.17 5.79
N ALA A 209 -12.91 5.78 4.70
CA ALA A 209 -12.42 5.10 3.51
C ALA A 209 -10.93 4.71 3.60
N VAL A 210 -10.31 4.81 4.77
CA VAL A 210 -8.92 4.42 5.00
C VAL A 210 -8.86 3.25 5.98
N ASP A 211 -8.10 2.22 5.61
CA ASP A 211 -7.77 1.12 6.52
C ASP A 211 -6.45 1.38 7.22
N HIS A 212 -5.44 1.80 6.45
CA HIS A 212 -4.07 1.93 6.92
C HIS A 212 -3.39 3.16 6.35
N VAL A 213 -2.57 3.82 7.17
CA VAL A 213 -1.59 4.82 6.72
C VAL A 213 -0.20 4.36 7.14
N ILE A 214 0.69 4.22 6.17
CA ILE A 214 2.10 3.88 6.37
C ILE A 214 2.92 5.11 6.01
N ALA A 215 3.66 5.66 6.96
CA ALA A 215 4.34 6.94 6.75
C ALA A 215 5.57 7.12 7.64
N PRO A 216 6.61 7.84 7.17
CA PRO A 216 7.81 8.12 7.97
C PRO A 216 7.51 9.25 8.98
N PHE A 217 7.86 9.05 10.26
CA PHE A 217 7.66 10.07 11.30
C PHE A 217 8.87 10.99 11.53
N LYS A 218 9.95 10.77 10.79
CA LYS A 218 11.17 11.59 10.78
C LYS A 218 11.64 11.77 9.34
N PRO A 219 12.63 12.65 9.08
CA PRO A 219 13.24 12.76 7.77
C PRO A 219 13.76 11.40 7.29
N VAL A 220 13.49 11.08 6.01
CA VAL A 220 13.92 9.84 5.37
C VAL A 220 14.58 10.19 4.03
N HIS A 221 15.72 9.56 3.76
CA HIS A 221 16.37 9.72 2.46
C HIS A 221 15.53 9.05 1.37
N ALA A 222 15.41 9.66 0.19
CA ALA A 222 14.54 9.15 -0.88
C ALA A 222 14.83 7.69 -1.25
N VAL A 223 16.11 7.30 -1.31
CA VAL A 223 16.53 5.90 -1.56
C VAL A 223 16.00 4.93 -0.50
N VAL A 224 16.01 5.32 0.77
CA VAL A 224 15.50 4.48 1.86
C VAL A 224 13.97 4.38 1.77
N GLY A 225 13.29 5.48 1.46
CA GLY A 225 11.85 5.50 1.22
C GLY A 225 11.43 4.62 0.03
N SER A 226 12.18 4.66 -1.07
CA SER A 226 11.91 3.79 -2.23
C SER A 226 12.15 2.33 -1.89
N LEU A 227 13.24 1.99 -1.20
CA LEU A 227 13.52 0.60 -0.79
C LEU A 227 12.43 0.08 0.15
N PHE A 228 12.02 0.87 1.15
CA PHE A 228 10.90 0.51 2.02
C PHE A 228 9.63 0.19 1.22
N ALA A 229 9.24 1.08 0.30
CA ALA A 229 8.04 0.89 -0.51
C ALA A 229 8.12 -0.38 -1.36
N GLN A 230 9.25 -0.62 -2.00
CA GLN A 230 9.47 -1.80 -2.83
C GLN A 230 9.40 -3.09 -2.01
N THR A 231 10.09 -3.15 -0.86
CA THR A 231 10.04 -4.32 0.03
C THR A 231 8.63 -4.53 0.59
N PHE A 232 7.93 -3.45 0.97
CA PHE A 232 6.53 -3.51 1.41
C PHE A 232 5.62 -4.09 0.33
N PHE A 233 5.70 -3.59 -0.91
CA PHE A 233 4.85 -4.07 -1.99
C PHE A 233 5.20 -5.50 -2.43
N ALA A 234 6.47 -5.89 -2.41
CA ALA A 234 6.85 -7.29 -2.63
C ALA A 234 6.21 -8.21 -1.57
N CYS A 235 6.28 -7.82 -0.29
CA CYS A 235 5.65 -8.59 0.78
C CYS A 235 4.12 -8.60 0.67
N HIS A 236 3.50 -7.46 0.35
CA HIS A 236 2.05 -7.32 0.34
C HIS A 236 1.41 -7.94 -0.91
N LEU A 237 1.94 -7.64 -2.10
CA LEU A 237 1.37 -8.06 -3.38
C LEU A 237 1.89 -9.44 -3.78
N LEU A 238 3.21 -9.59 -3.90
CA LEU A 238 3.82 -10.83 -4.41
C LEU A 238 3.69 -11.99 -3.41
N GLN A 239 3.99 -11.74 -2.13
CA GLN A 239 3.84 -12.76 -1.09
C GLN A 239 2.42 -12.83 -0.52
N GLY A 240 1.52 -11.92 -0.91
CA GLY A 240 0.13 -11.90 -0.43
C GLY A 240 -0.03 -11.77 1.09
N LEU A 241 0.91 -11.11 1.77
CA LEU A 241 0.85 -10.87 3.21
C LEU A 241 -0.13 -9.74 3.54
N THR A 242 -0.69 -9.76 4.76
CA THR A 242 -1.50 -8.65 5.25
C THR A 242 -0.66 -7.39 5.43
N VAL A 243 -1.28 -6.21 5.36
CA VAL A 243 -0.58 -4.93 5.49
C VAL A 243 0.28 -4.84 6.77
N PRO A 244 -0.20 -5.24 7.96
CA PRO A 244 0.63 -5.20 9.16
C PRO A 244 1.83 -6.16 9.13
N VAL A 245 1.72 -7.30 8.44
CA VAL A 245 2.82 -8.28 8.33
C VAL A 245 3.84 -7.80 7.28
N ALA A 246 3.37 -7.33 6.13
CA ALA A 246 4.22 -6.75 5.08
C ALA A 246 4.99 -5.51 5.60
N PHE A 247 4.33 -4.66 6.38
CA PHE A 247 4.95 -3.52 7.05
C PHE A 247 6.11 -3.95 7.97
N ASN A 248 5.87 -4.96 8.82
CA ASN A 248 6.91 -5.46 9.72
C ASN A 248 8.09 -6.07 8.96
N ARG A 249 7.83 -6.87 7.92
CA ARG A 249 8.90 -7.44 7.09
C ARG A 249 9.71 -6.35 6.40
N ALA A 250 9.06 -5.32 5.86
CA ALA A 250 9.74 -4.19 5.24
C ALA A 250 10.61 -3.40 6.21
N LEU A 251 10.16 -3.21 7.46
CA LEU A 251 10.97 -2.56 8.51
C LEU A 251 12.16 -3.40 8.97
N SER A 252 12.03 -4.73 8.96
CA SER A 252 13.11 -5.65 9.34
C SER A 252 14.20 -5.78 8.27
N ASP A 253 13.98 -5.25 7.06
CA ASP A 253 15.00 -5.24 6.01
C ASP A 253 16.17 -4.35 6.44
N ARG A 254 17.38 -4.91 6.39
CA ARG A 254 18.59 -4.25 6.88
C ARG A 254 18.92 -2.97 6.11
N ASN A 255 18.50 -2.85 4.86
CA ASN A 255 18.68 -1.66 4.03
C ASN A 255 17.66 -0.56 4.35
N VAL A 256 16.66 -0.90 5.18
CA VAL A 256 15.51 -0.08 5.55
C VAL A 256 15.42 0.10 7.07
N ALA A 257 16.28 -0.54 7.85
CA ALA A 257 16.20 -0.56 9.32
C ALA A 257 16.21 0.84 9.99
N ASP A 258 16.76 1.85 9.31
CA ASP A 258 16.72 3.26 9.75
C ASP A 258 15.49 4.03 9.26
N ALA A 259 14.65 3.43 8.42
CA ALA A 259 13.42 3.99 7.92
C ALA A 259 12.41 4.01 9.07
N ARG A 260 12.31 5.17 9.71
CA ARG A 260 11.42 5.44 10.85
C ARG A 260 9.98 5.56 10.37
N TYR A 261 9.39 4.46 9.90
CA TYR A 261 7.99 4.37 9.49
C TYR A 261 7.08 3.95 10.65
N ARG A 262 5.84 4.42 10.59
CA ARG A 262 4.74 4.03 11.46
C ARG A 262 3.59 3.53 10.63
N LEU A 263 2.84 2.58 11.20
CA LEU A 263 1.58 2.10 10.68
C LEU A 263 0.47 2.64 11.58
N TRP A 264 -0.44 3.39 11.00
CA TRP A 264 -1.64 3.91 11.65
C TRP A 264 -2.87 3.22 11.10
N THR A 265 -3.83 2.94 11.98
CA THR A 265 -5.09 2.27 11.65
C THR A 265 -6.19 2.97 12.42
N ARG A 266 -7.20 3.50 11.73
CA ARG A 266 -8.40 4.09 12.35
C ARG A 266 -8.08 5.18 13.40
N GLY A 267 -7.09 6.04 13.12
CA GLY A 267 -6.67 7.12 14.02
C GLY A 267 -5.69 6.69 15.12
N GLU A 268 -5.38 5.41 15.25
CA GLU A 268 -4.50 4.87 16.28
C GLU A 268 -3.16 4.43 15.69
N LEU A 269 -2.09 4.61 16.48
CA LEU A 269 -0.77 4.09 16.12
C LEU A 269 -0.77 2.58 16.36
N ALA A 270 -0.81 1.80 15.28
CA ALA A 270 -0.86 0.35 15.35
C ALA A 270 0.54 -0.28 15.50
N LYS A 271 1.53 0.23 14.76
CA LYS A 271 2.92 -0.25 14.81
C LYS A 271 3.95 0.86 14.53
N GLY A 272 5.17 0.62 14.99
CA GLY A 272 6.31 1.54 14.85
C GLY A 272 6.67 2.19 16.18
N ALA A 273 7.84 2.82 16.24
CA ALA A 273 8.35 3.37 17.50
C ALA A 273 7.44 4.48 18.05
N THR A 274 6.95 4.30 19.28
CA THR A 274 6.40 5.35 20.12
C THR A 274 7.56 6.20 20.63
N GLY A 275 8.12 7.04 19.76
CA GLY A 275 9.15 7.98 20.18
C GLY A 275 8.57 8.90 21.25
N GLY A 276 9.15 8.85 22.45
CA GLY A 276 9.08 9.92 23.44
C GLY A 276 9.88 11.14 23.03
#